data_AF-A0A8J5NN93-F1
#
_entry.id   AF-A0A8J5NN93-F1
#
_cell.length_a   1.000
_cell.length_b   1.000
_cell.length_c   1.000
_cell.angle_alpha   90.00
_cell.angle_beta   90.00
_cell.angle_gamma   90.00
#
_symmetry.space_group_name_H-M   'P 1'
#
loop_
_entity.id
_entity.type
_entity.pdbx_description
1 polymer ?
#
loop_
_entity_poly.entity_id
_entity_poly.type
_entity_poly.pdbx_seq_one_letter_code
_entity_poly.pdbx_strand_id
1 'polypeptide(L)'
;MGSASRVAIVGVGEVGGAVAYNLTLNSMASELLLVDLDLDIRNAQIEDLCDVTYSTNSSTRVRPATYREAAQCDLVVITAASKHMLGQTTVDYTSRNTSMIREVMEAMKPFRADTVLLIVANPVDLLTSLAKGMSGLPPSQVIGTGTALDTYRLRGMVASRALVSPSVVDAFVVGRHGQDQVVVWSAATIGAVPIDDVKMLSAVDRSRIELICKHRSNHIILGKGSAPFGIASVAADLCCSVILDKHDIYPVSHFQEDYGCCLSLPAVIGRKGILSSVPLAMGQGENAAVKASGELLKASVESIQRDWW
;
A
#
# COMPACT_ATOMS: atom_id res chain seq x y z
N MET A 1 -25.90 -14.64 6.35
CA MET A 1 -25.30 -13.86 7.44
C MET A 1 -23.80 -14.12 7.39
N GLY A 2 -23.04 -13.21 6.78
CA GLY A 2 -21.58 -13.38 6.64
C GLY A 2 -20.91 -13.32 8.01
N SER A 3 -19.85 -14.10 8.21
CA SER A 3 -19.04 -14.04 9.42
C SER A 3 -18.56 -12.60 9.67
N ALA A 4 -18.52 -12.20 10.95
CA ALA A 4 -17.98 -10.91 11.40
C ALA A 4 -16.57 -10.67 10.80
N SER A 5 -16.36 -9.52 10.15
CA SER A 5 -15.09 -9.22 9.48
C SER A 5 -14.00 -8.93 10.51
N ARG A 6 -12.85 -9.61 10.38
CA ARG A 6 -11.71 -9.43 11.27
C ARG A 6 -10.52 -8.89 10.49
N VAL A 7 -9.98 -7.76 10.95
CA VAL A 7 -8.78 -7.14 10.39
C VAL A 7 -7.70 -7.14 11.47
N ALA A 8 -6.49 -7.52 11.11
CA ALA A 8 -5.33 -7.35 11.97
C ALA A 8 -4.40 -6.27 11.44
N ILE A 9 -3.82 -5.47 12.34
CA ILE A 9 -2.75 -4.52 12.02
C ILE A 9 -1.50 -4.94 12.80
N VAL A 10 -0.43 -5.24 12.07
CA VAL A 10 0.87 -5.63 12.60
C VAL A 10 1.82 -4.44 12.50
N GLY A 11 2.23 -3.92 13.66
CA GLY A 11 2.88 -2.63 13.83
C GLY A 11 1.84 -1.52 13.96
N VAL A 12 1.77 -0.87 15.12
CA VAL A 12 0.83 0.24 15.43
C VAL A 12 1.56 1.52 15.83
N GLY A 13 2.69 1.78 15.17
CA GLY A 13 3.28 3.12 15.11
C GLY A 13 2.37 4.11 14.37
N GLU A 14 2.90 5.27 13.97
CA GLU A 14 2.08 6.36 13.40
C GLU A 14 1.25 5.96 12.16
N VAL A 15 1.76 5.10 11.28
CA VAL A 15 1.02 4.60 10.12
C VAL A 15 -0.05 3.60 10.55
N GLY A 16 0.31 2.57 11.29
CA GLY A 16 -0.61 1.53 11.75
C GLY A 16 -1.74 2.09 12.62
N GLY A 17 -1.42 2.99 13.55
CA GLY A 17 -2.41 3.71 14.36
C GLY A 17 -3.35 4.57 13.51
N ALA A 18 -2.83 5.28 12.50
CA ALA A 18 -3.68 6.06 11.59
C ALA A 18 -4.60 5.17 10.71
N VAL A 19 -4.13 4.00 10.29
CA VAL A 19 -4.98 3.00 9.60
C VAL A 19 -6.06 2.49 10.55
N ALA A 20 -5.69 2.12 11.77
CA ALA A 20 -6.59 1.64 12.80
C ALA A 20 -7.68 2.67 13.12
N TYR A 21 -7.29 3.94 13.25
CA TYR A 21 -8.18 5.07 13.47
C TYR A 21 -9.20 5.20 12.34
N ASN A 22 -8.75 5.19 11.08
CA ASN A 22 -9.63 5.33 9.93
C ASN A 22 -10.64 4.17 9.85
N LEU A 23 -10.20 2.92 10.05
CA LEU A 23 -11.09 1.75 10.06
C LEU A 23 -12.10 1.79 11.22
N THR A 24 -11.68 2.26 12.39
CA THR A 24 -12.53 2.37 13.58
C THR A 24 -13.58 3.46 13.42
N LEU A 25 -13.15 4.66 13.01
CA LEU A 25 -14.01 5.82 12.76
C LEU A 25 -15.13 5.52 11.77
N ASN A 26 -14.83 4.71 10.74
CA ASN A 26 -15.79 4.35 9.70
C ASN A 26 -16.55 3.04 9.99
N SER A 27 -16.33 2.37 11.14
CA SER A 27 -16.96 1.07 11.46
C SER A 27 -16.74 -0.02 10.40
N MET A 28 -15.53 -0.09 9.82
CA MET A 28 -15.26 -0.91 8.63
C MET A 28 -15.06 -2.40 8.92
N ALA A 29 -14.73 -2.77 10.17
CA ALA A 29 -14.52 -4.15 10.57
C ALA A 29 -15.29 -4.46 11.85
N SER A 30 -15.71 -5.71 12.03
CA SER A 30 -16.33 -6.13 13.29
C SER A 30 -15.30 -6.27 14.42
N GLU A 31 -14.13 -6.83 14.13
CA GLU A 31 -12.99 -6.81 15.05
C GLU A 31 -11.74 -6.22 14.39
N LEU A 32 -11.03 -5.41 15.16
CA LEU A 32 -9.72 -4.88 14.83
C LEU A 32 -8.68 -5.39 15.84
N LEU A 33 -7.77 -6.24 15.39
CA LEU A 33 -6.74 -6.86 16.19
C LEU A 33 -5.43 -6.07 16.02
N LEU A 34 -4.87 -5.56 17.11
CA LEU A 34 -3.60 -4.84 17.08
C LEU A 34 -2.46 -5.72 17.60
N VAL A 35 -1.36 -5.78 16.84
CA VAL A 35 -0.15 -6.53 17.19
C VAL A 35 1.04 -5.57 17.15
N ASP A 36 1.81 -5.52 18.23
CA ASP A 36 3.09 -4.83 18.30
C ASP A 36 4.01 -5.52 19.31
N LEU A 37 5.31 -5.32 19.15
CA LEU A 37 6.32 -5.72 20.13
C LEU A 37 6.35 -4.75 21.31
N ASP A 38 6.08 -3.47 21.06
CA ASP A 38 5.92 -2.46 22.10
C ASP A 38 4.49 -2.53 22.66
N LEU A 39 4.35 -3.26 23.77
CA LEU A 39 3.04 -3.49 24.40
C LEU A 39 2.43 -2.21 24.97
N ASP A 40 3.26 -1.25 25.39
CA ASP A 40 2.80 0.01 25.95
C ASP A 40 2.18 0.88 24.86
N ILE A 41 2.88 1.03 23.71
CA ILE A 41 2.32 1.71 22.53
C ILE A 41 1.05 1.00 22.07
N ARG A 42 1.07 -0.33 21.97
CA ARG A 42 -0.09 -1.09 21.51
C ARG A 42 -1.31 -0.88 22.40
N ASN A 43 -1.15 -0.99 23.71
CA ASN A 43 -2.26 -0.86 24.64
C ASN A 43 -2.78 0.58 24.68
N ALA A 44 -1.89 1.58 24.64
CA ALA A 44 -2.28 2.98 24.55
C ALA A 44 -3.07 3.28 23.27
N GLN A 45 -2.64 2.75 22.12
CA GLN A 45 -3.39 2.86 20.85
C GLN A 45 -4.78 2.24 20.96
N ILE A 46 -4.91 1.09 21.63
CA ILE A 46 -6.21 0.44 21.82
C ILE A 46 -7.14 1.32 22.65
N GLU A 47 -6.66 1.87 23.76
CA GLU A 47 -7.44 2.76 24.63
C GLU A 47 -7.90 4.02 23.87
N ASP A 48 -7.00 4.67 23.15
CA ASP A 48 -7.30 5.86 22.34
C ASP A 48 -8.33 5.55 21.22
N LEU A 49 -8.19 4.40 20.56
CA LEU A 49 -9.17 3.94 19.56
C LEU A 49 -10.52 3.56 20.18
N CYS A 50 -10.55 3.05 21.41
CA CYS A 50 -11.79 2.79 22.12
C CYS A 50 -12.57 4.10 22.36
N ASP A 51 -11.90 5.21 22.66
CA ASP A 51 -12.57 6.52 22.78
C ASP A 51 -13.25 6.95 21.47
N VAL A 52 -12.67 6.59 20.31
CA VAL A 52 -13.32 6.76 19.01
C VAL A 52 -14.58 5.91 18.91
N THR A 53 -14.56 4.66 19.39
CA THR A 53 -15.76 3.81 19.39
C THR A 53 -16.87 4.38 20.25
N TYR A 54 -16.53 4.95 21.41
CA TYR A 54 -17.50 5.55 22.33
C TYR A 54 -18.16 6.81 21.74
N SER A 55 -17.36 7.66 21.09
CA SER A 55 -17.85 8.93 20.52
C SER A 55 -18.65 8.74 19.24
N THR A 56 -18.32 7.73 18.43
CA THR A 56 -18.96 7.49 17.12
C THR A 56 -20.02 6.40 17.13
N ASN A 57 -20.19 5.69 18.26
CA ASN A 57 -20.97 4.46 18.36
C ASN A 57 -20.53 3.40 17.31
N SER A 58 -19.23 3.35 17.04
CA SER A 58 -18.66 2.37 16.10
C SER A 58 -18.89 0.95 16.61
N SER A 59 -19.30 0.05 15.71
CA SER A 59 -19.45 -1.37 16.03
C SER A 59 -18.13 -2.14 16.03
N THR A 60 -17.01 -1.48 15.72
CA THR A 60 -15.69 -2.10 15.67
C THR A 60 -15.19 -2.41 17.08
N ARG A 61 -14.92 -3.70 17.36
CA ARG A 61 -14.25 -4.10 18.60
C ARG A 61 -12.73 -4.07 18.42
N VAL A 62 -12.06 -3.11 19.07
CA VAL A 62 -10.59 -2.98 19.06
C VAL A 62 -9.99 -3.76 20.23
N ARG A 63 -8.94 -4.58 19.98
CA ARG A 63 -8.31 -5.39 21.02
C ARG A 63 -6.87 -5.77 20.70
N PRO A 64 -6.06 -6.18 21.69
CA PRO A 64 -4.74 -6.73 21.42
C PRO A 64 -4.84 -8.15 20.85
N ALA A 65 -3.79 -8.57 20.15
CA ALA A 65 -3.66 -9.92 19.62
C ALA A 65 -2.19 -10.37 19.54
N THR A 66 -2.02 -11.68 19.42
CA THR A 66 -0.75 -12.31 19.03
C THR A 66 -0.61 -12.38 17.50
N TYR A 67 0.61 -12.60 17.00
CA TYR A 67 0.85 -12.87 15.58
C TYR A 67 0.01 -14.04 15.04
N ARG A 68 -0.17 -15.10 15.84
CA ARG A 68 -0.93 -16.29 15.46
C ARG A 68 -2.42 -16.01 15.33
N GLU A 69 -3.00 -15.22 16.23
CA GLU A 69 -4.40 -14.77 16.11
C GLU A 69 -4.59 -13.84 14.91
N ALA A 70 -3.66 -12.91 14.69
CA ALA A 70 -3.70 -12.00 13.56
C ALA A 70 -3.71 -12.75 12.22
N ALA A 71 -2.91 -13.82 12.09
CA ALA A 71 -2.86 -14.65 10.89
C ALA A 71 -4.18 -15.38 10.55
N GLN A 72 -5.14 -15.41 11.48
CA GLN A 72 -6.47 -16.00 11.26
C GLN A 72 -7.54 -14.96 10.86
N CYS A 73 -7.16 -13.70 10.66
CA CYS A 73 -8.07 -12.63 10.22
C CYS A 73 -8.38 -12.72 8.71
N ASP A 74 -9.46 -12.05 8.30
CA ASP A 74 -9.78 -11.90 6.87
C ASP A 74 -8.74 -11.09 6.13
N LEU A 75 -8.20 -10.08 6.79
CA LEU A 75 -7.19 -9.19 6.26
C LEU A 75 -6.11 -8.93 7.32
N VAL A 76 -4.84 -9.00 6.92
CA VAL A 76 -3.70 -8.61 7.76
C VAL A 76 -2.97 -7.46 7.08
N VAL A 77 -2.92 -6.32 7.75
CA VAL A 77 -2.19 -5.14 7.32
C VAL A 77 -0.83 -5.11 8.04
N ILE A 78 0.25 -5.20 7.28
CA ILE A 78 1.62 -5.17 7.84
C ILE A 78 2.21 -3.79 7.63
N THR A 79 2.29 -3.02 8.71
CA THR A 79 2.93 -1.69 8.74
C THR A 79 4.24 -1.68 9.53
N ALA A 80 4.55 -2.77 10.23
CA ALA A 80 5.79 -2.99 10.95
C ALA A 80 6.99 -2.79 10.02
N ALA A 81 7.75 -1.73 10.28
CA ALA A 81 8.97 -1.37 9.58
C ALA A 81 9.86 -0.59 10.53
N SER A 82 11.17 -0.65 10.32
CA SER A 82 12.12 0.22 10.98
C SER A 82 11.87 1.69 10.60
N LYS A 83 11.98 2.59 11.57
CA LYS A 83 12.01 4.03 11.29
C LYS A 83 13.28 4.35 10.50
N HIS A 84 13.13 5.15 9.45
CA HIS A 84 14.27 5.67 8.71
C HIS A 84 15.04 6.65 9.61
N MET A 85 16.35 6.44 9.76
CA MET A 85 17.20 7.28 10.61
C MET A 85 17.98 8.28 9.74
N LEU A 86 18.14 9.52 10.21
CA LEU A 86 18.97 10.52 9.53
C LEU A 86 20.40 9.99 9.36
N GLY A 87 20.95 10.10 8.14
CA GLY A 87 22.29 9.61 7.81
C GLY A 87 22.39 8.11 7.51
N GLN A 88 21.29 7.37 7.58
CA GLN A 88 21.29 5.94 7.25
C GLN A 88 21.39 5.69 5.74
N THR A 89 22.11 4.64 5.34
CA THR A 89 22.15 4.19 3.94
C THR A 89 20.86 3.45 3.55
N THR A 90 20.49 3.54 2.27
CA THR A 90 19.36 2.79 1.69
C THR A 90 19.54 1.28 1.84
N VAL A 91 20.78 0.79 1.77
CA VAL A 91 21.11 -0.65 1.91
C VAL A 91 20.82 -1.12 3.34
N ASP A 92 21.28 -0.39 4.35
CA ASP A 92 21.03 -0.74 5.75
C ASP A 92 19.53 -0.67 6.07
N TYR A 93 18.82 0.33 5.53
CA TYR A 93 17.37 0.47 5.72
C TYR A 93 16.64 -0.73 5.11
N THR A 94 17.01 -1.10 3.89
CA THR A 94 16.42 -2.25 3.20
C THR A 94 16.70 -3.53 3.97
N SER A 95 17.97 -3.79 4.34
CA SER A 95 18.37 -4.98 5.10
C SER A 95 17.57 -5.16 6.39
N ARG A 96 17.48 -4.12 7.22
CA ARG A 96 16.69 -4.16 8.48
C ARG A 96 15.22 -4.50 8.24
N ASN A 97 14.60 -3.88 7.23
CA ASN A 97 13.20 -4.16 6.92
C ASN A 97 12.99 -5.55 6.31
N THR A 98 13.95 -6.06 5.55
CA THR A 98 13.89 -7.43 5.01
C THR A 98 14.01 -8.48 6.12
N SER A 99 14.86 -8.26 7.14
CA SER A 99 14.92 -9.14 8.32
C SER A 99 13.62 -9.08 9.12
N MET A 100 13.10 -7.87 9.36
CA MET A 100 11.85 -7.68 10.10
C MET A 100 10.66 -8.34 9.43
N ILE A 101 10.49 -8.19 8.10
CA ILE A 101 9.38 -8.86 7.41
C ILE A 101 9.51 -10.38 7.50
N ARG A 102 10.74 -10.93 7.44
CA ARG A 102 10.96 -12.37 7.61
C ARG A 102 10.50 -12.85 8.99
N GLU A 103 10.91 -12.16 10.05
CA GLU A 103 10.53 -12.50 11.43
C GLU A 103 9.00 -12.42 11.64
N VAL A 104 8.36 -11.36 11.15
CA VAL A 104 6.90 -11.20 11.22
C VAL A 104 6.20 -12.35 10.48
N MET A 105 6.62 -12.64 9.25
CA MET A 105 5.99 -13.67 8.43
C MET A 105 6.15 -15.07 9.05
N GLU A 106 7.31 -15.40 9.61
CA GLU A 106 7.53 -16.67 10.32
C GLU A 106 6.72 -16.77 11.63
N ALA A 107 6.59 -15.67 12.38
CA ALA A 107 5.80 -15.65 13.60
C ALA A 107 4.29 -15.85 13.33
N MET A 108 3.81 -15.39 12.17
CA MET A 108 2.40 -15.45 11.79
C MET A 108 1.96 -16.80 11.22
N LYS A 109 2.85 -17.53 10.52
CA LYS A 109 2.49 -18.81 9.89
C LYS A 109 1.88 -19.80 10.88
N PRO A 110 0.93 -20.68 10.48
CA PRO A 110 0.27 -20.68 9.19
C PRO A 110 -0.81 -19.60 9.10
N PHE A 111 -0.96 -19.01 7.91
CA PHE A 111 -2.07 -18.11 7.60
C PHE A 111 -3.34 -18.92 7.34
N ARG A 112 -4.49 -18.33 7.66
CA ARG A 112 -5.79 -18.87 7.22
C ARG A 112 -5.86 -18.82 5.69
N ALA A 113 -6.44 -19.86 5.08
CA ALA A 113 -6.38 -20.06 3.62
C ALA A 113 -6.97 -18.91 2.79
N ASP A 114 -7.97 -18.22 3.31
CA ASP A 114 -8.65 -17.07 2.67
C ASP A 114 -8.24 -15.71 3.28
N THR A 115 -7.11 -15.64 3.99
CA THR A 115 -6.54 -14.36 4.45
C THR A 115 -5.94 -13.58 3.28
N VAL A 116 -6.22 -12.29 3.22
CA VAL A 116 -5.49 -11.35 2.35
C VAL A 116 -4.42 -10.65 3.18
N LEU A 117 -3.20 -10.53 2.64
CA LEU A 117 -2.12 -9.74 3.20
C LEU A 117 -2.02 -8.41 2.46
N LEU A 118 -2.01 -7.31 3.23
CA LEU A 118 -1.75 -5.97 2.73
C LEU A 118 -0.45 -5.43 3.35
N ILE A 119 0.60 -5.35 2.54
CA ILE A 119 1.90 -4.81 2.93
C ILE A 119 1.91 -3.30 2.73
N VAL A 120 2.12 -2.56 3.81
CA VAL A 120 2.28 -1.10 3.81
C VAL A 120 3.72 -0.70 4.09
N ALA A 121 4.46 -1.57 4.80
CA ALA A 121 5.86 -1.41 5.13
C ALA A 121 6.73 -1.16 3.87
N ASN A 122 7.77 -0.34 4.01
CA ASN A 122 8.67 0.00 2.91
C ASN A 122 10.04 -0.71 3.03
N PRO A 123 10.70 -1.04 1.90
CA PRO A 123 10.30 -0.78 0.51
C PRO A 123 9.18 -1.72 0.01
N VAL A 124 8.00 -1.18 -0.30
CA VAL A 124 6.76 -1.98 -0.37
C VAL A 124 6.78 -3.09 -1.42
N ASP A 125 7.25 -2.85 -2.64
CA ASP A 125 7.25 -3.88 -3.69
C ASP A 125 8.22 -5.03 -3.38
N LEU A 126 9.37 -4.71 -2.78
CA LEU A 126 10.34 -5.69 -2.33
C LEU A 126 9.77 -6.54 -1.19
N LEU A 127 9.25 -5.90 -0.14
CA LEU A 127 8.69 -6.62 1.01
C LEU A 127 7.45 -7.43 0.61
N THR A 128 6.65 -6.96 -0.34
CA THR A 128 5.51 -7.70 -0.90
C THR A 128 5.98 -8.95 -1.65
N SER A 129 7.03 -8.83 -2.47
CA SER A 129 7.62 -9.97 -3.19
C SER A 129 8.15 -11.03 -2.23
N LEU A 130 8.84 -10.62 -1.17
CA LEU A 130 9.37 -11.51 -0.14
C LEU A 130 8.24 -12.15 0.67
N ALA A 131 7.24 -11.37 1.10
CA ALA A 131 6.06 -11.87 1.81
C ALA A 131 5.28 -12.89 0.97
N LYS A 132 5.13 -12.65 -0.35
CA LYS A 132 4.51 -13.61 -1.27
C LYS A 132 5.23 -14.95 -1.24
N GLY A 133 6.56 -14.95 -1.35
CA GLY A 133 7.36 -16.17 -1.31
C GLY A 133 7.29 -16.89 0.04
N MET A 134 7.19 -16.16 1.14
CA MET A 134 7.14 -16.74 2.48
C MET A 134 5.74 -17.22 2.90
N SER A 135 4.67 -16.52 2.52
CA SER A 135 3.32 -16.69 3.10
C SER A 135 2.72 -18.08 2.89
N GLY A 136 3.02 -18.74 1.76
CA GLY A 136 2.30 -19.93 1.31
C GLY A 136 0.88 -19.65 0.78
N LEU A 137 0.49 -18.37 0.69
CA LEU A 137 -0.79 -17.96 0.13
C LEU A 137 -0.72 -17.86 -1.41
N PRO A 138 -1.85 -17.98 -2.11
CA PRO A 138 -1.96 -17.64 -3.53
C PRO A 138 -1.44 -16.22 -3.82
N PRO A 139 -0.81 -15.98 -4.99
CA PRO A 139 -0.29 -14.67 -5.35
C PRO A 139 -1.34 -13.55 -5.30
N SER A 140 -2.61 -13.88 -5.59
CA SER A 140 -3.73 -12.93 -5.54
C SER A 140 -4.03 -12.40 -4.14
N GLN A 141 -3.60 -13.10 -3.09
CA GLN A 141 -3.86 -12.76 -1.69
C GLN A 141 -2.73 -11.97 -1.04
N VAL A 142 -1.64 -11.65 -1.76
CA VAL A 142 -0.52 -10.86 -1.23
C VAL A 142 -0.38 -9.58 -2.02
N ILE A 143 -0.74 -8.48 -1.39
CA ILE A 143 -0.87 -7.17 -2.01
C ILE A 143 0.00 -6.18 -1.23
N GLY A 144 0.69 -5.28 -1.91
CA GLY A 144 1.31 -4.11 -1.31
C GLY A 144 0.59 -2.84 -1.73
N THR A 145 0.60 -1.81 -0.89
CA THR A 145 -0.02 -0.52 -1.24
C THR A 145 0.54 0.10 -2.53
N GLY A 146 1.78 -0.25 -2.88
CA GLY A 146 2.40 0.11 -4.14
C GLY A 146 2.41 1.62 -4.38
N THR A 147 2.05 2.02 -5.60
CA THR A 147 1.99 3.41 -6.07
C THR A 147 0.59 4.04 -5.96
N ALA A 148 -0.33 3.44 -5.20
CA ALA A 148 -1.69 3.95 -5.03
C ALA A 148 -1.72 5.37 -4.45
N LEU A 149 -0.93 5.67 -3.42
CA LEU A 149 -0.86 7.03 -2.86
C LEU A 149 -0.28 8.04 -3.85
N ASP A 150 0.76 7.68 -4.58
CA ASP A 150 1.36 8.56 -5.60
C ASP A 150 0.41 8.81 -6.75
N THR A 151 -0.43 7.83 -7.09
CA THR A 151 -1.52 8.00 -8.05
C THR A 151 -2.55 9.01 -7.57
N TYR A 152 -3.02 8.93 -6.33
CA TYR A 152 -3.95 9.94 -5.78
C TYR A 152 -3.32 11.34 -5.71
N ARG A 153 -2.04 11.42 -5.36
CA ARG A 153 -1.30 12.69 -5.34
C ARG A 153 -1.21 13.30 -6.74
N LEU A 154 -0.87 12.49 -7.74
CA LEU A 154 -0.80 12.90 -9.14
C LEU A 154 -2.16 13.45 -9.60
N ARG A 155 -3.24 12.67 -9.41
CA ARG A 155 -4.61 13.06 -9.77
C ARG A 155 -4.99 14.38 -9.12
N GLY A 156 -4.71 14.56 -7.83
CA GLY A 156 -4.96 15.83 -7.12
C GLY A 156 -4.16 17.02 -7.68
N MET A 157 -2.89 16.81 -8.03
CA MET A 157 -2.04 17.87 -8.60
C MET A 157 -2.45 18.30 -10.02
N VAL A 158 -2.89 17.34 -10.83
CA VAL A 158 -3.44 17.58 -12.17
C VAL A 158 -4.78 18.29 -12.08
N ALA A 159 -5.69 17.77 -11.24
CA ALA A 159 -7.02 18.32 -11.01
C ALA A 159 -6.96 19.77 -10.52
N SER A 160 -6.06 20.08 -9.58
CA SER A 160 -5.87 21.44 -9.08
C SER A 160 -5.45 22.43 -10.17
N ARG A 161 -4.68 22.01 -11.17
CA ARG A 161 -4.26 22.86 -12.30
C ARG A 161 -5.37 23.01 -13.34
N ALA A 162 -6.12 21.94 -13.57
CA ALA A 162 -7.26 21.94 -14.48
C ALA A 162 -8.53 22.55 -13.85
N LEU A 163 -8.51 22.91 -12.55
CA LEU A 163 -9.66 23.42 -11.80
C LEU A 163 -10.88 22.48 -11.84
N VAL A 164 -10.62 21.18 -11.72
CA VAL A 164 -11.64 20.11 -11.69
C VAL A 164 -11.51 19.27 -10.42
N SER A 165 -12.48 18.37 -10.21
CA SER A 165 -12.38 17.36 -9.14
C SER A 165 -11.27 16.34 -9.44
N PRO A 166 -10.49 15.87 -8.45
CA PRO A 166 -9.58 14.73 -8.61
C PRO A 166 -10.27 13.44 -9.07
N SER A 167 -11.57 13.29 -8.78
CA SER A 167 -12.35 12.11 -9.13
C SER A 167 -12.62 11.96 -10.63
N VAL A 168 -12.42 13.03 -11.42
CA VAL A 168 -12.59 12.99 -12.89
C VAL A 168 -11.25 12.90 -13.62
N VAL A 169 -10.14 12.77 -12.89
CA VAL A 169 -8.81 12.59 -13.46
C VAL A 169 -8.42 11.12 -13.38
N ASP A 170 -8.34 10.48 -14.53
CA ASP A 170 -7.81 9.12 -14.64
C ASP A 170 -6.36 9.22 -15.07
N ALA A 171 -5.46 9.00 -14.11
CA ALA A 171 -4.03 8.88 -14.33
C ALA A 171 -3.48 7.84 -13.36
N PHE A 172 -2.38 7.18 -13.72
CA PHE A 172 -1.75 6.16 -12.90
C PHE A 172 -0.26 6.41 -12.78
N VAL A 173 0.25 6.19 -11.57
CA VAL A 173 1.67 5.96 -11.30
C VAL A 173 1.84 4.44 -11.16
N VAL A 174 2.82 3.85 -11.84
CA VAL A 174 3.04 2.40 -11.90
C VAL A 174 4.53 2.05 -11.75
N GLY A 175 4.84 0.76 -11.75
CA GLY A 175 6.21 0.24 -11.62
C GLY A 175 6.61 0.05 -10.17
N ARG A 176 7.89 0.23 -9.87
CA ARG A 176 8.42 0.15 -8.50
C ARG A 176 8.19 1.47 -7.77
N HIS A 177 7.54 1.43 -6.62
CA HIS A 177 7.34 2.60 -5.75
C HIS A 177 8.68 3.24 -5.35
N GLY A 178 8.73 4.58 -5.41
CA GLY A 178 9.89 5.37 -5.05
C GLY A 178 10.64 5.93 -6.26
N GLN A 179 11.94 5.65 -6.38
CA GLN A 179 12.77 6.33 -7.38
C GLN A 179 12.49 5.89 -8.83
N ASP A 180 12.00 4.68 -9.03
CA ASP A 180 11.82 4.10 -10.37
C ASP A 180 10.33 4.02 -10.77
N GLN A 181 9.47 4.81 -10.12
CA GLN A 181 8.05 4.89 -10.46
C GLN A 181 7.84 5.64 -11.78
N VAL A 182 6.84 5.22 -12.54
CA VAL A 182 6.53 5.74 -13.87
C VAL A 182 5.14 6.35 -13.87
N VAL A 183 5.01 7.60 -14.31
CA VAL A 183 3.71 8.20 -14.58
C VAL A 183 3.28 7.85 -16.00
N VAL A 184 2.07 7.28 -16.15
CA VAL A 184 1.53 6.86 -17.45
C VAL A 184 0.69 7.98 -18.03
N TRP A 185 1.34 8.95 -18.69
CA TRP A 185 0.64 10.07 -19.32
C TRP A 185 -0.10 9.64 -20.59
N SER A 186 0.42 8.64 -21.29
CA SER A 186 -0.18 8.10 -22.52
C SER A 186 -1.62 7.59 -22.33
N ALA A 187 -1.95 7.12 -21.13
CA ALA A 187 -3.29 6.65 -20.76
C ALA A 187 -4.07 7.67 -19.93
N ALA A 188 -3.50 8.84 -19.63
CA ALA A 188 -4.13 9.79 -18.73
C ALA A 188 -5.26 10.57 -19.41
N THR A 189 -6.39 10.74 -18.72
CA THR A 189 -7.55 11.48 -19.21
C THR A 189 -8.16 12.38 -18.13
N ILE A 190 -8.92 13.37 -18.56
CA ILE A 190 -9.82 14.15 -17.69
C ILE A 190 -11.23 14.07 -18.28
N GLY A 191 -12.17 13.46 -17.57
CA GLY A 191 -13.55 13.31 -18.05
C GLY A 191 -13.63 12.63 -19.42
N ALA A 192 -12.81 11.58 -19.62
CA ALA A 192 -12.63 10.84 -20.88
C ALA A 192 -11.95 11.60 -22.03
N VAL A 193 -11.46 12.83 -21.82
CA VAL A 193 -10.64 13.55 -22.80
C VAL A 193 -9.16 13.23 -22.56
N PRO A 194 -8.40 12.73 -23.56
CA PRO A 194 -6.97 12.50 -23.43
C PRO A 194 -6.25 13.74 -22.91
N ILE A 195 -5.31 13.56 -21.99
CA ILE A 195 -4.67 14.69 -21.31
C ILE A 195 -3.91 15.63 -22.26
N ASP A 196 -3.48 15.13 -23.41
CA ASP A 196 -2.87 15.92 -24.49
C ASP A 196 -3.86 16.87 -25.18
N ASP A 197 -5.15 16.51 -25.20
CA ASP A 197 -6.22 17.30 -25.81
C ASP A 197 -6.86 18.28 -24.82
N VAL A 198 -6.54 18.19 -23.53
CA VAL A 198 -7.05 19.08 -22.49
C VAL A 198 -6.34 20.44 -22.55
N LYS A 199 -6.97 21.40 -23.23
CA LYS A 199 -6.44 22.79 -23.39
C LYS A 199 -6.10 23.48 -22.06
N MET A 200 -6.80 23.17 -20.97
CA MET A 200 -6.52 23.73 -19.64
C MET A 200 -5.12 23.37 -19.11
N LEU A 201 -4.52 22.30 -19.65
CA LEU A 201 -3.21 21.80 -19.24
C LEU A 201 -2.12 22.06 -20.29
N SER A 202 -2.38 22.82 -21.36
CA SER A 202 -1.42 22.99 -22.47
C SER A 202 -0.11 23.69 -22.05
N ALA A 203 -0.14 24.48 -20.99
CA ALA A 203 1.03 25.16 -20.43
C ALA A 203 1.62 24.45 -19.19
N VAL A 204 1.09 23.27 -18.83
CA VAL A 204 1.50 22.56 -17.62
C VAL A 204 2.73 21.71 -17.88
N ASP A 205 3.80 22.02 -17.15
CA ASP A 205 5.01 21.20 -17.09
C ASP A 205 4.72 19.89 -16.33
N ARG A 206 4.50 18.82 -17.09
CA ARG A 206 4.22 17.47 -16.58
C ARG A 206 5.41 16.91 -15.81
N SER A 207 6.62 17.07 -16.32
CA SER A 207 7.85 16.62 -15.67
C SER A 207 8.00 17.23 -14.27
N ARG A 208 7.62 18.50 -14.11
CA ARG A 208 7.58 19.16 -12.80
C ARG A 208 6.53 18.57 -11.87
N ILE A 209 5.35 18.21 -12.37
CA ILE A 209 4.32 17.52 -11.56
C ILE A 209 4.85 16.17 -11.08
N GLU A 210 5.44 15.38 -11.98
CA GLU A 210 6.03 14.08 -11.65
C GLU A 210 7.06 14.21 -10.54
N LEU A 211 7.99 15.17 -10.69
CA LEU A 211 9.05 15.41 -9.71
C LEU A 211 8.49 15.80 -8.34
N ILE A 212 7.51 16.72 -8.30
CA ILE A 212 6.85 17.13 -7.04
C ILE A 212 6.11 15.95 -6.41
N CYS A 213 5.40 15.15 -7.22
CA CYS A 213 4.68 13.97 -6.75
C CYS A 213 5.62 12.96 -6.10
N LYS A 214 6.69 12.61 -6.81
CA LYS A 214 7.73 11.66 -6.39
C LYS A 214 8.40 12.07 -5.07
N HIS A 215 8.66 13.35 -4.86
CA HIS A 215 9.33 13.85 -3.65
C HIS A 215 8.39 14.31 -2.53
N ARG A 216 7.06 14.19 -2.71
CA ARG A 216 6.08 14.72 -1.74
C ARG A 216 6.18 14.06 -0.36
N SER A 217 6.41 12.74 -0.29
CA SER A 217 6.62 12.05 0.98
C SER A 217 7.81 12.63 1.75
N ASN A 218 8.94 12.85 1.06
CA ASN A 218 10.15 13.38 1.68
C ASN A 218 9.92 14.80 2.22
N HIS A 219 9.24 15.66 1.46
CA HIS A 219 8.89 17.01 1.92
C HIS A 219 8.07 16.95 3.22
N ILE A 220 7.02 16.13 3.27
CA ILE A 220 6.16 15.99 4.45
C ILE A 220 6.97 15.47 5.63
N ILE A 221 7.80 14.45 5.44
CA ILE A 221 8.64 13.87 6.50
C ILE A 221 9.64 14.91 7.03
N LEU A 222 10.27 15.71 6.17
CA LEU A 222 11.19 16.76 6.60
C LEU A 222 10.49 17.86 7.43
N GLY A 223 9.23 18.19 7.12
CA GLY A 223 8.49 19.22 7.84
C GLY A 223 7.76 18.74 9.10
N LYS A 224 7.21 17.51 9.08
CA LYS A 224 6.36 16.96 10.15
C LYS A 224 7.03 15.86 10.97
N GLY A 225 8.11 15.26 10.47
CA GLY A 225 8.76 14.08 11.04
C GLY A 225 8.19 12.74 10.55
N SER A 226 6.95 12.74 10.04
CA SER A 226 6.27 11.55 9.52
C SER A 226 5.18 11.90 8.49
N ALA A 227 4.77 10.93 7.66
CA ALA A 227 3.71 11.12 6.65
C ALA A 227 2.57 10.07 6.72
N PRO A 228 1.96 9.82 7.89
CA PRO A 228 1.06 8.67 8.08
C PRO A 228 -0.29 8.81 7.40
N PHE A 229 -0.87 10.02 7.33
CA PHE A 229 -2.29 10.18 7.00
C PHE A 229 -2.65 9.79 5.56
N GLY A 230 -1.84 10.20 4.58
CA GLY A 230 -2.12 9.87 3.17
C GLY A 230 -2.06 8.36 2.92
N ILE A 231 -1.02 7.70 3.41
CA ILE A 231 -0.87 6.25 3.23
C ILE A 231 -1.91 5.48 4.05
N ALA A 232 -2.26 5.96 5.24
CA ALA A 232 -3.29 5.35 6.06
C ALA A 232 -4.67 5.39 5.40
N SER A 233 -5.02 6.50 4.73
CA SER A 233 -6.25 6.59 3.93
C SER A 233 -6.27 5.54 2.82
N VAL A 234 -5.18 5.42 2.06
CA VAL A 234 -5.09 4.44 0.96
C VAL A 234 -5.15 3.00 1.46
N ALA A 235 -4.44 2.69 2.55
CA ALA A 235 -4.47 1.36 3.14
C ALA A 235 -5.86 1.02 3.68
N ALA A 236 -6.54 1.96 4.34
CA ALA A 236 -7.93 1.78 4.77
C ALA A 236 -8.88 1.55 3.59
N ASP A 237 -8.77 2.32 2.50
CA ASP A 237 -9.59 2.15 1.29
C ASP A 237 -9.39 0.77 0.65
N LEU A 238 -8.15 0.27 0.61
CA LEU A 238 -7.85 -1.09 0.16
C LEU A 238 -8.45 -2.15 1.10
N CYS A 239 -8.39 -1.94 2.42
CA CYS A 239 -9.06 -2.81 3.39
C CYS A 239 -10.56 -2.87 3.12
N CYS A 240 -11.20 -1.70 2.94
CA CYS A 240 -12.62 -1.58 2.63
C CYS A 240 -12.98 -2.30 1.33
N SER A 241 -12.14 -2.18 0.30
CA SER A 241 -12.35 -2.85 -1.00
C SER A 241 -12.35 -4.37 -0.88
N VAL A 242 -11.47 -4.92 -0.05
CA VAL A 242 -11.44 -6.36 0.24
C VAL A 242 -12.65 -6.76 1.09
N ILE A 243 -12.94 -6.05 2.19
CA ILE A 243 -13.99 -6.44 3.13
C ILE A 243 -15.37 -6.40 2.47
N LEU A 244 -15.64 -5.33 1.70
CA LEU A 244 -16.94 -5.06 1.07
C LEU A 244 -17.03 -5.57 -0.38
N ASP A 245 -15.99 -6.23 -0.89
CA ASP A 245 -15.93 -6.77 -2.25
C ASP A 245 -16.26 -5.71 -3.33
N LYS A 246 -15.59 -4.55 -3.28
CA LYS A 246 -15.98 -3.37 -4.09
C LYS A 246 -15.66 -3.48 -5.59
N HIS A 247 -14.64 -4.25 -5.95
CA HIS A 247 -14.14 -4.40 -7.34
C HIS A 247 -13.61 -3.08 -7.93
N ASP A 248 -13.10 -2.21 -7.06
CA ASP A 248 -12.43 -0.97 -7.43
C ASP A 248 -11.02 -1.26 -8.00
N ILE A 249 -10.54 -0.39 -8.90
CA ILE A 249 -9.22 -0.51 -9.54
C ILE A 249 -8.19 0.35 -8.81
N TYR A 250 -7.09 -0.28 -8.40
CA TYR A 250 -5.97 0.40 -7.74
C TYR A 250 -4.63 -0.02 -8.35
N PRO A 251 -3.64 0.90 -8.47
CA PRO A 251 -2.28 0.54 -8.82
C PRO A 251 -1.54 0.04 -7.57
N VAL A 252 -1.70 -1.25 -7.29
CA VAL A 252 -1.14 -1.92 -6.11
C VAL A 252 0.01 -2.83 -6.50
N SER A 253 0.93 -3.03 -5.56
CA SER A 253 2.01 -4.00 -5.73
C SER A 253 1.44 -5.40 -5.68
N HIS A 254 1.55 -6.15 -6.78
CA HIS A 254 1.12 -7.54 -6.84
C HIS A 254 1.99 -8.32 -7.84
N PHE A 255 2.06 -9.64 -7.66
CA PHE A 255 2.94 -10.50 -8.45
C PHE A 255 2.61 -10.43 -9.94
N GLN A 256 3.61 -10.13 -10.75
CA GLN A 256 3.53 -10.13 -12.21
C GLN A 256 4.37 -11.27 -12.76
N GLU A 257 3.77 -12.20 -13.49
CA GLU A 257 4.48 -13.33 -14.09
C GLU A 257 5.56 -12.87 -15.06
N ASP A 258 5.26 -11.89 -15.92
CA ASP A 258 6.18 -11.33 -16.92
C ASP A 258 7.45 -10.71 -16.31
N TYR A 259 7.38 -10.24 -15.07
CA TYR A 259 8.50 -9.64 -14.36
C TYR A 259 9.09 -10.54 -13.27
N GLY A 260 8.43 -11.64 -12.90
CA GLY A 260 8.85 -12.56 -11.85
C GLY A 260 8.93 -11.95 -10.45
N CYS A 261 8.29 -10.80 -10.20
CA CYS A 261 8.26 -10.11 -8.90
C CYS A 261 6.95 -9.32 -8.73
N CYS A 262 6.72 -8.76 -7.54
CA CYS A 262 5.59 -7.85 -7.30
C CYS A 262 5.92 -6.45 -7.82
N LEU A 263 5.05 -5.88 -8.64
CA LEU A 263 5.15 -4.51 -9.13
C LEU A 263 3.80 -3.81 -9.02
N SER A 264 3.83 -2.48 -8.93
CA SER A 264 2.62 -1.69 -8.85
C SER A 264 2.01 -1.49 -10.24
N LEU A 265 0.94 -2.21 -10.52
CA LEU A 265 0.14 -2.10 -11.74
C LEU A 265 -1.35 -2.08 -11.37
N PRO A 266 -2.23 -1.51 -12.21
CA PRO A 266 -3.65 -1.50 -11.92
C PRO A 266 -4.22 -2.92 -11.81
N ALA A 267 -4.99 -3.14 -10.75
CA ALA A 267 -5.68 -4.39 -10.50
C ALA A 267 -7.05 -4.13 -9.88
N VAL A 268 -8.00 -5.01 -10.18
CA VAL A 268 -9.31 -5.05 -9.56
C VAL A 268 -9.18 -5.72 -8.19
N ILE A 269 -9.62 -5.03 -7.13
CA ILE A 269 -9.53 -5.50 -5.74
C ILE A 269 -10.91 -5.90 -5.23
N GLY A 270 -10.99 -7.12 -4.67
CA GLY A 270 -12.19 -7.63 -4.03
C GLY A 270 -11.89 -8.55 -2.86
N ARG A 271 -12.89 -9.33 -2.45
CA ARG A 271 -12.85 -10.18 -1.23
C ARG A 271 -11.69 -11.16 -1.20
N LYS A 272 -11.24 -11.62 -2.37
CA LYS A 272 -10.14 -12.59 -2.53
C LYS A 272 -8.78 -11.92 -2.79
N GLY A 273 -8.68 -10.61 -2.60
CA GLY A 273 -7.52 -9.81 -2.96
C GLY A 273 -7.58 -9.37 -4.42
N ILE A 274 -6.56 -9.69 -5.22
CA ILE A 274 -6.50 -9.40 -6.65
C ILE A 274 -7.47 -10.31 -7.41
N LEU A 275 -8.46 -9.72 -8.09
CA LEU A 275 -9.38 -10.45 -8.95
C LEU A 275 -8.86 -10.55 -10.39
N SER A 276 -8.29 -9.47 -10.90
CA SER A 276 -7.66 -9.41 -12.23
C SER A 276 -6.74 -8.20 -12.36
N SER A 277 -5.65 -8.34 -13.10
CA SER A 277 -4.83 -7.20 -13.53
C SER A 277 -5.52 -6.45 -14.67
N VAL A 278 -5.34 -5.14 -14.72
CA VAL A 278 -5.92 -4.26 -15.75
C VAL A 278 -4.78 -3.73 -16.63
N PRO A 279 -4.73 -4.09 -17.92
CA PRO A 279 -3.66 -3.61 -18.79
C PRO A 279 -3.81 -2.11 -19.04
N LEU A 280 -2.70 -1.38 -18.94
CA LEU A 280 -2.61 0.04 -19.31
C LEU A 280 -1.96 0.17 -20.70
N ALA A 281 -2.56 1.01 -21.54
CA ALA A 281 -1.96 1.42 -22.80
C ALA A 281 -0.80 2.38 -22.54
N MET A 282 0.40 1.84 -22.32
CA MET A 282 1.62 2.60 -22.08
C MET A 282 2.37 2.90 -23.39
N GLY A 283 3.01 4.05 -23.47
CA GLY A 283 3.94 4.40 -24.54
C GLY A 283 5.22 3.56 -24.49
N GLN A 284 6.03 3.58 -25.55
CA GLN A 284 7.26 2.78 -25.62
C GLN A 284 8.26 3.09 -24.50
N GLY A 285 8.46 4.38 -24.19
CA GLY A 285 9.36 4.81 -23.11
C GLY A 285 8.86 4.40 -21.72
N GLU A 286 7.56 4.51 -21.48
CA GLU A 286 6.93 4.10 -20.22
C GLU A 286 7.03 2.59 -20.02
N ASN A 287 6.74 1.79 -21.06
CA ASN A 287 6.93 0.33 -21.03
C ASN A 287 8.39 -0.06 -20.72
N ALA A 288 9.35 0.58 -21.38
CA ALA A 288 10.76 0.32 -21.16
C ALA A 288 11.19 0.66 -19.71
N ALA A 289 10.71 1.78 -19.16
CA ALA A 289 10.99 2.19 -17.79
C ALA A 289 10.40 1.23 -16.76
N VAL A 290 9.14 0.81 -16.93
CA VAL A 290 8.51 -0.19 -16.06
C VAL A 290 9.29 -1.50 -16.10
N LYS A 291 9.67 -1.97 -17.30
CA LYS A 291 10.47 -3.18 -17.47
C LYS A 291 11.82 -3.11 -16.76
N ALA A 292 12.56 -2.03 -16.94
CA ALA A 292 13.84 -1.84 -16.27
C ALA A 292 13.68 -1.83 -14.74
N SER A 293 12.64 -1.18 -14.21
CA SER A 293 12.36 -1.16 -12.77
C SER A 293 12.03 -2.56 -12.23
N GLY A 294 11.32 -3.38 -13.00
CA GLY A 294 10.99 -4.77 -12.69
C GLY A 294 12.21 -5.67 -12.65
N GLU A 295 13.11 -5.55 -13.63
CA GLU A 295 14.36 -6.32 -13.68
C GLU A 295 15.25 -6.03 -12.47
N LEU A 296 15.40 -4.76 -12.08
CA LEU A 296 16.16 -4.37 -10.90
C LEU A 296 15.55 -4.90 -9.60
N LEU A 297 14.21 -4.86 -9.48
CA LEU A 297 13.52 -5.38 -8.32
C LEU A 297 13.64 -6.90 -8.22
N LYS A 298 13.44 -7.61 -9.32
CA LYS A 298 13.61 -9.07 -9.40
C LYS A 298 15.01 -9.49 -8.95
N ALA A 299 16.05 -8.83 -9.48
CA ALA A 299 17.43 -9.11 -9.09
C ALA A 299 17.66 -8.89 -7.59
N SER A 300 17.04 -7.84 -7.01
CA SER A 300 17.11 -7.57 -5.56
C SER A 300 16.43 -8.67 -4.75
N VAL A 301 15.24 -9.11 -5.16
CA VAL A 301 14.48 -10.21 -4.53
C VAL A 301 15.29 -11.50 -4.55
N GLU A 302 15.80 -11.89 -5.73
CA GLU A 302 16.59 -13.12 -5.90
C GLU A 302 17.87 -13.09 -5.07
N SER A 303 18.55 -11.94 -4.99
CA SER A 303 19.74 -11.80 -4.14
C SER A 303 19.42 -12.06 -2.68
N ILE A 304 18.39 -11.41 -2.14
CA ILE A 304 18.00 -11.55 -0.73
C ILE A 304 17.52 -12.98 -0.42
N GLN A 305 16.77 -13.59 -1.35
CA GLN A 305 16.30 -14.96 -1.16
C GLN A 305 17.46 -15.96 -1.13
N ARG A 306 18.49 -15.79 -1.97
CA ARG A 306 19.69 -16.65 -1.92
C ARG A 306 20.45 -16.55 -0.60
N ASP A 307 20.37 -15.43 0.11
CA ASP A 307 21.03 -15.27 1.41
C ASP A 307 20.22 -15.91 2.56
N TRP A 308 18.96 -16.27 2.32
CA TRP A 308 18.06 -16.81 3.34
C TRP A 308 17.96 -18.34 3.34
N TRP A 309 18.25 -18.97 2.20
CA TRP A 309 18.08 -20.40 1.91
C TRP A 309 19.40 -21.01 1.45
#